data_AF-A0A2J8RVB4-F1
#
_entry.id   AF-A0A2J8RVB4-F1
#
_cell.length_a   1.000
_cell.length_b   1.000
_cell.length_c   1.000
_cell.angle_alpha   90.00
_cell.angle_beta   90.00
_cell.angle_gamma   90.00
#
_symmetry.space_group_name_H-M   'P 1'
#
loop_
_entity.id
_entity.type
_entity.pdbx_description
1 polymer ?
#
loop_
_entity_poly.entity_id
_entity_poly.type
_entity_poly.pdbx_seq_one_letter_code
_entity_poly.pdbx_strand_id
1 'polypeptide(L)'
;MDDTLFQLKFTAKQLEKLAKKAEKDSKAEQAKVKKALLQKNVECARVYAENAIRKKNEGVNWLRMASRVDAVASKVTKNMAQVTKALDKALSTMDLQKVSSVMDRFEQQVQNLDVHTSVMEDSMSSATTLTTPQEQVDSLIMQIAEENGLEVLDQLSQLPEGASAVGESSVRSQEDQLSRRLAALRN
;
A
#
# COMPACT_ATOMS: atom_id res chain seq x y z
N MET A 1 -12.43 0.41 26.96
CA MET A 1 -12.62 -0.38 25.71
C MET A 1 -13.40 0.42 24.66
N ASP A 2 -14.40 1.21 25.05
CA ASP A 2 -15.04 2.16 24.11
C ASP A 2 -14.06 3.21 23.58
N ASP A 3 -13.17 3.74 24.42
CA ASP A 3 -12.14 4.70 23.98
C ASP A 3 -11.16 4.09 22.97
N THR A 4 -10.72 2.84 23.17
CA THR A 4 -9.83 2.14 22.23
C THR A 4 -10.53 1.86 20.90
N LEU A 5 -11.82 1.52 20.93
CA LEU A 5 -12.61 1.32 19.71
C LEU A 5 -12.84 2.64 18.96
N PHE A 6 -13.11 3.72 19.70
CA PHE A 6 -13.22 5.07 19.15
C PHE A 6 -11.90 5.49 18.50
N GLN A 7 -10.77 5.29 19.19
CA GLN A 7 -9.43 5.57 18.68
C GLN A 7 -9.17 4.82 17.37
N LEU A 8 -9.47 3.50 17.30
CA LEU A 8 -9.29 2.70 16.09
C LEU A 8 -10.13 3.20 14.92
N LYS A 9 -11.42 3.49 15.15
CA LYS A 9 -12.30 4.06 14.10
C LYS A 9 -11.85 5.45 13.66
N PHE A 10 -11.36 6.26 14.58
CA PHE A 10 -10.83 7.58 14.28
C PHE A 10 -9.55 7.49 13.45
N THR A 11 -8.63 6.59 13.82
CA THR A 11 -7.41 6.30 13.05
C THR A 11 -7.75 5.78 11.66
N ALA A 12 -8.72 4.88 11.50
CA ALA A 12 -9.19 4.42 10.18
C ALA A 12 -9.63 5.59 9.29
N LYS A 13 -10.46 6.50 9.83
CA LYS A 13 -10.88 7.72 9.11
C LYS A 13 -9.72 8.67 8.79
N GLN A 14 -8.75 8.81 9.69
CA GLN A 14 -7.56 9.62 9.41
C GLN A 14 -6.73 9.02 8.26
N LEU A 15 -6.55 7.69 8.24
CA LEU A 15 -5.85 6.99 7.17
C LEU A 15 -6.58 7.12 5.83
N GLU A 16 -7.92 7.02 5.80
CA GLU A 16 -8.70 7.31 4.59
C GLU A 16 -8.52 8.74 4.08
N LYS A 17 -8.44 9.72 4.99
CA LYS A 17 -8.20 11.12 4.62
C LYS A 17 -6.81 11.31 4.02
N LEU A 18 -5.80 10.62 4.57
CA LEU A 18 -4.44 10.61 4.02
C LEU A 18 -4.40 9.91 2.65
N ALA A 19 -5.11 8.81 2.47
CA ALA A 19 -5.25 8.13 1.19
C ALA A 19 -5.85 9.06 0.11
N LYS A 20 -6.96 9.74 0.43
CA LYS A 20 -7.59 10.73 -0.46
C LYS A 20 -6.67 11.91 -0.78
N LYS A 21 -5.88 12.36 0.20
CA LYS A 21 -4.88 13.42 -0.02
C LYS A 21 -3.79 12.95 -0.98
N ALA A 22 -3.23 11.76 -0.77
CA ALA A 22 -2.22 11.18 -1.64
C ALA A 22 -2.73 10.97 -3.08
N GLU A 23 -4.00 10.56 -3.24
CA GLU A 23 -4.65 10.45 -4.55
C GLU A 23 -4.78 11.82 -5.25
N LYS A 24 -5.16 12.87 -4.49
CA LYS A 24 -5.22 14.24 -5.02
C LYS A 24 -3.84 14.74 -5.46
N ASP A 25 -2.82 14.50 -4.65
CA ASP A 25 -1.45 14.87 -4.95
C ASP A 25 -0.93 14.11 -6.18
N SER A 26 -1.26 12.82 -6.33
CA SER A 26 -0.95 12.02 -7.52
C SER A 26 -1.58 12.60 -8.79
N LYS A 27 -2.86 13.00 -8.75
CA LYS A 27 -3.54 13.68 -9.88
C LYS A 27 -2.91 15.02 -10.22
N ALA A 28 -2.45 15.77 -9.21
CA ALA A 28 -1.75 17.03 -9.41
C ALA A 28 -0.41 16.82 -10.13
N GLU A 29 0.34 15.77 -9.79
CA GLU A 29 1.58 15.40 -10.50
C GLU A 29 1.30 14.91 -11.93
N GLN A 30 0.25 14.11 -12.17
CA GLN A 30 -0.17 13.73 -13.53
C GLN A 30 -0.50 14.94 -14.41
N ALA A 31 -1.11 15.99 -13.85
CA ALA A 31 -1.34 17.23 -14.58
C ALA A 31 -0.04 17.95 -14.94
N LYS A 32 1.02 17.82 -14.13
CA LYS A 32 2.36 18.33 -14.47
C LYS A 32 3.04 17.49 -15.53
N VAL A 33 2.86 16.16 -15.53
CA VAL A 33 3.32 15.28 -16.62
C VAL A 33 2.74 15.75 -17.95
N LYS A 34 1.42 16.02 -18.02
CA LYS A 34 0.75 16.55 -19.21
C LYS A 34 1.41 17.85 -19.71
N LYS A 35 1.67 18.79 -18.81
CA LYS A 35 2.34 20.06 -19.15
C LYS A 35 3.78 19.85 -19.63
N ALA A 36 4.54 18.96 -19.00
CA ALA A 36 5.91 18.65 -19.39
C ALA A 36 5.98 17.98 -20.78
N LEU A 37 5.02 17.10 -21.10
CA LEU A 37 4.91 16.48 -22.41
C LEU A 37 4.56 17.50 -23.50
N LEU A 38 3.66 18.46 -23.23
CA LEU A 38 3.37 19.57 -24.16
C LEU A 38 4.61 20.46 -24.43
N GLN A 39 5.47 20.62 -23.43
CA GLN A 39 6.73 21.36 -23.54
C GLN A 39 7.85 20.53 -24.17
N LYS A 40 7.56 19.29 -24.63
CA LYS A 40 8.53 18.33 -25.17
C LYS A 40 9.69 18.00 -24.22
N ASN A 41 9.49 18.15 -22.90
CA ASN A 41 10.50 17.84 -21.89
C ASN A 41 10.23 16.46 -21.28
N VAL A 42 10.75 15.43 -21.94
CA VAL A 42 10.55 14.01 -21.57
C VAL A 42 11.20 13.68 -20.23
N GLU A 43 12.37 14.25 -19.92
CA GLU A 43 13.06 14.03 -18.65
C GLU A 43 12.27 14.59 -17.46
N CYS A 44 11.73 15.81 -17.56
CA CYS A 44 10.85 16.34 -16.52
C CYS A 44 9.52 15.57 -16.43
N ALA A 45 8.98 15.10 -17.56
CA ALA A 45 7.78 14.25 -17.55
C ALA A 45 8.02 12.93 -16.80
N ARG A 46 9.20 12.32 -16.95
CA ARG A 46 9.61 11.11 -16.24
C ARG A 46 9.66 11.32 -14.73
N VAL A 47 10.29 12.40 -14.27
CA VAL A 47 10.36 12.73 -12.83
C VAL A 47 8.98 13.01 -12.23
N TYR A 48 8.09 13.69 -12.96
CA TYR A 48 6.72 13.92 -12.49
C TYR A 48 5.88 12.64 -12.50
N ALA A 49 6.09 11.74 -13.47
CA ALA A 49 5.40 10.46 -13.55
C ALA A 49 5.83 9.52 -12.42
N GLU A 50 7.13 9.46 -12.09
CA GLU A 50 7.65 8.72 -10.95
C GLU A 50 7.03 9.22 -9.64
N ASN A 51 6.99 10.55 -9.44
CA ASN A 51 6.35 11.15 -8.27
C ASN A 51 4.84 10.84 -8.21
N ALA A 52 4.14 10.83 -9.35
CA ALA A 52 2.73 10.48 -9.41
C ALA A 52 2.47 9.02 -9.00
N ILE A 53 3.33 8.08 -9.43
CA ILE A 53 3.24 6.66 -9.09
C ILE A 53 3.56 6.43 -7.62
N ARG A 54 4.63 7.06 -7.12
CA ARG A 54 4.98 7.00 -5.70
C ARG A 54 3.82 7.47 -4.82
N LYS A 55 3.20 8.61 -5.15
CA LYS A 55 2.02 9.13 -4.42
C LYS A 55 0.79 8.24 -4.56
N LYS A 56 0.57 7.63 -5.72
CA LYS A 56 -0.50 6.65 -5.93
C LYS A 56 -0.30 5.42 -5.04
N ASN A 57 0.92 4.89 -4.99
CA ASN A 57 1.28 3.71 -4.18
C ASN A 57 1.19 4.01 -2.68
N GLU A 58 1.65 5.19 -2.25
CA GLU A 58 1.41 5.70 -0.89
C GLU A 58 -0.10 5.71 -0.58
N GLY A 59 -0.94 6.24 -1.48
CA GLY A 59 -2.39 6.28 -1.32
C GLY A 59 -3.04 4.90 -1.18
N VAL A 60 -2.62 3.93 -2.01
CA VAL A 60 -3.10 2.54 -1.93
C VAL A 60 -2.67 1.89 -0.61
N ASN A 61 -1.46 2.18 -0.12
CA ASN A 61 -1.00 1.65 1.15
C ASN A 61 -1.80 2.23 2.33
N TRP A 62 -2.06 3.55 2.34
CA TRP A 62 -2.92 4.18 3.33
C TRP A 62 -4.34 3.60 3.33
N LEU A 63 -4.91 3.35 2.15
CA LEU A 63 -6.23 2.74 2.03
C LEU A 63 -6.23 1.30 2.57
N ARG A 64 -5.19 0.52 2.25
CA ARG A 64 -5.02 -0.85 2.76
C ARG A 64 -4.92 -0.86 4.29
N MET A 65 -4.15 0.06 4.87
CA MET A 65 -4.08 0.26 6.32
C MET A 65 -5.44 0.66 6.90
N ALA A 66 -6.16 1.59 6.28
CA ALA A 66 -7.47 2.03 6.75
C ALA A 66 -8.49 0.88 6.78
N SER A 67 -8.61 0.10 5.70
CA SER A 67 -9.51 -1.06 5.63
C SER A 67 -9.13 -2.15 6.65
N ARG A 68 -7.84 -2.32 6.92
CA ARG A 68 -7.34 -3.25 7.93
C ARG A 68 -7.72 -2.81 9.35
N VAL A 69 -7.51 -1.54 9.68
CA VAL A 69 -7.88 -0.98 10.99
C VAL A 69 -9.40 -1.04 11.19
N ASP A 70 -10.19 -0.72 10.17
CA ASP A 70 -11.66 -0.83 10.24
C ASP A 70 -12.13 -2.28 10.43
N ALA A 71 -11.49 -3.25 9.75
CA ALA A 71 -11.77 -4.66 9.95
C ALA A 71 -11.47 -5.12 11.39
N VAL A 72 -10.36 -4.67 11.98
CA VAL A 72 -10.03 -4.95 13.39
C VAL A 72 -11.06 -4.31 14.32
N ALA A 73 -11.42 -3.03 14.10
CA ALA A 73 -12.43 -2.35 14.90
C ALA A 73 -13.81 -3.06 14.84
N SER A 74 -14.20 -3.52 13.65
CA SER A 74 -15.44 -4.28 13.44
C SER A 74 -15.42 -5.64 14.15
N LYS A 75 -14.31 -6.39 14.07
CA LYS A 75 -14.13 -7.66 14.79
C LYS A 75 -14.20 -7.47 16.31
N VAL A 76 -13.53 -6.45 16.86
CA VAL A 76 -13.59 -6.13 18.30
C VAL A 76 -15.04 -5.81 18.72
N THR A 77 -15.74 -4.97 17.95
CA THR A 77 -17.15 -4.62 18.25
C THR A 77 -18.05 -5.87 18.26
N LYS A 78 -17.90 -6.75 17.27
CA LYS A 78 -18.72 -7.97 17.14
C LYS A 78 -18.44 -8.98 18.25
N ASN A 79 -17.16 -9.20 18.57
CA ASN A 79 -16.76 -10.12 19.64
C ASN A 79 -17.24 -9.61 21.00
N MET A 80 -17.07 -8.31 21.28
CA MET A 80 -17.57 -7.71 22.52
C MET A 80 -19.09 -7.83 22.63
N ALA A 81 -19.84 -7.59 21.56
CA ALA A 81 -21.30 -7.73 21.56
C ALA A 81 -21.77 -9.18 21.77
N GLN A 82 -21.04 -10.17 21.24
CA GLN A 82 -21.34 -11.59 21.48
C GLN A 82 -21.04 -12.00 22.91
N VAL A 83 -19.92 -11.54 23.47
CA VAL A 83 -19.48 -11.87 24.83
C VAL A 83 -20.39 -11.23 25.87
N THR A 84 -20.77 -9.96 25.70
CA THR A 84 -21.72 -9.29 26.60
C THR A 84 -23.09 -9.97 26.58
N LYS A 85 -23.58 -10.37 25.40
CA LYS A 85 -24.85 -11.13 25.28
C LYS A 85 -24.77 -12.53 25.89
N ALA A 86 -23.64 -13.22 25.75
CA ALA A 86 -23.43 -14.54 26.34
C ALA A 86 -23.29 -14.47 27.87
N LEU A 87 -22.59 -13.46 28.39
CA LEU A 87 -22.47 -13.21 29.82
C LEU A 87 -23.80 -12.80 30.45
N ASP A 88 -24.59 -11.94 29.80
CA ASP A 88 -25.93 -11.55 30.28
C ASP A 88 -26.87 -12.78 30.38
N LYS A 89 -26.80 -13.68 29.40
CA LYS A 89 -27.54 -14.95 29.43
C LYS A 89 -27.04 -15.93 30.51
N ALA A 90 -25.74 -15.96 30.78
CA ALA A 90 -25.16 -16.81 31.81
C ALA A 90 -25.45 -16.28 33.22
N LEU A 91 -25.35 -14.96 33.42
CA LEU A 91 -25.64 -14.24 34.66
C LEU A 91 -27.13 -14.35 35.04
N SER A 92 -28.03 -14.25 34.06
CA SER A 92 -29.48 -14.45 34.30
C SER A 92 -29.83 -15.87 34.73
N THR A 93 -29.02 -16.86 34.35
CA THR A 93 -29.17 -18.25 34.81
C THR A 93 -28.41 -18.56 36.11
N MET A 94 -27.66 -17.61 36.68
CA MET A 94 -26.75 -17.80 37.84
C MET A 94 -25.80 -19.02 37.71
N ASP A 95 -25.49 -19.42 36.49
CA ASP A 95 -24.67 -20.61 36.21
C ASP A 95 -23.19 -20.21 36.11
N LEU A 96 -22.48 -20.34 37.23
CA LEU A 96 -21.05 -20.03 37.36
C LEU A 96 -20.18 -20.84 36.40
N GLN A 97 -20.55 -22.08 36.05
CA GLN A 97 -19.79 -22.88 35.08
C GLN A 97 -19.94 -22.34 33.66
N LYS A 98 -21.16 -21.90 33.29
CA LYS A 98 -21.36 -21.22 32.00
C LYS A 98 -20.63 -19.89 31.93
N VAL A 99 -20.62 -19.10 33.01
CA VAL A 99 -19.84 -17.85 33.08
C VAL A 99 -18.34 -18.13 32.86
N SER A 100 -17.78 -19.14 33.53
CA SER A 100 -16.38 -19.56 33.31
C SER A 100 -16.11 -19.94 31.84
N SER A 101 -16.96 -20.76 31.24
CA SER A 101 -16.78 -21.19 29.84
C SER A 101 -16.87 -20.06 28.82
N VAL A 102 -17.67 -19.02 29.11
CA VAL A 102 -17.79 -17.83 28.25
C VAL A 102 -16.55 -16.95 28.38
N MET A 103 -15.95 -16.88 29.57
CA MET A 103 -14.68 -16.19 29.78
C MET A 103 -13.50 -16.90 29.11
N ASP A 104 -13.42 -18.23 29.17
CA ASP A 104 -12.36 -18.99 28.47
C ASP A 104 -12.43 -18.79 26.95
N ARG A 105 -13.66 -18.77 26.40
CA ARG A 105 -13.87 -18.47 24.96
C ARG A 105 -13.53 -17.04 24.60
N PHE A 106 -13.78 -16.09 25.50
CA PHE A 106 -13.40 -14.71 25.31
C PHE A 106 -11.87 -14.57 25.25
N GLU A 107 -11.16 -15.22 26.17
CA GLU A 107 -9.70 -15.20 26.22
C GLU A 107 -9.07 -15.78 24.94
N GLN A 108 -9.61 -16.90 24.44
CA GLN A 108 -9.22 -17.44 23.13
C GLN A 108 -9.52 -16.49 21.95
N GLN A 109 -10.66 -15.79 21.96
CA GLN A 109 -11.00 -14.85 20.88
C GLN A 109 -10.09 -13.62 20.88
N VAL A 110 -9.67 -13.15 22.06
CA VAL A 110 -8.72 -12.04 22.22
C VAL A 110 -7.31 -12.46 21.82
N GLN A 111 -6.83 -13.64 22.22
CA GLN A 111 -5.53 -14.17 21.78
C GLN A 111 -5.44 -14.34 20.25
N ASN A 112 -6.48 -14.89 19.61
CA ASN A 112 -6.48 -15.05 18.15
C ASN A 112 -6.45 -13.70 17.41
N LEU A 113 -7.01 -12.63 17.99
CA LEU A 113 -6.94 -11.29 17.42
C LEU A 113 -5.50 -10.75 17.43
N ASP A 114 -4.76 -11.03 18.50
CA ASP A 114 -3.37 -10.59 18.68
C ASP A 114 -2.42 -11.29 17.68
N VAL A 115 -2.55 -12.61 17.55
CA VAL A 115 -1.76 -13.41 16.58
C VAL A 115 -2.02 -12.97 15.13
N HIS A 116 -3.27 -12.70 14.77
CA HIS A 116 -3.60 -12.20 13.43
C HIS A 116 -3.08 -10.78 13.17
N THR A 117 -2.92 -9.95 14.21
CA THR A 117 -2.36 -8.61 14.07
C THR A 117 -0.85 -8.67 13.85
N SER A 118 -0.14 -9.54 14.58
CA SER A 118 1.32 -9.74 14.44
C SER A 118 1.74 -10.27 13.05
N VAL A 119 1.10 -11.33 12.54
CA VAL A 119 1.42 -11.88 11.20
C VAL A 119 1.12 -10.87 10.08
N MET A 120 0.17 -9.98 10.33
CA MET A 120 -0.25 -8.96 9.38
C MET A 120 0.74 -7.78 9.30
N GLU A 121 1.44 -7.46 10.38
CA GLU A 121 2.50 -6.45 10.47
C GLU A 121 3.75 -6.91 9.72
N ASP A 122 4.18 -8.16 9.92
CA ASP A 122 5.33 -8.76 9.24
C ASP A 122 5.16 -8.79 7.71
N SER A 123 3.94 -9.09 7.24
CA SER A 123 3.63 -9.12 5.80
C SER A 123 3.60 -7.73 5.14
N MET A 124 3.43 -6.65 5.93
CA MET A 124 3.40 -5.28 5.42
C MET A 124 4.78 -4.64 5.34
N SER A 125 5.69 -5.00 6.25
CA SER A 125 7.08 -4.49 6.25
C SER A 125 7.81 -4.79 4.93
N SER A 126 7.64 -5.99 4.38
CA SER A 126 8.34 -6.42 3.15
C SER A 126 7.85 -5.75 1.85
N ALA A 127 6.69 -5.07 1.84
CA ALA A 127 6.08 -4.55 0.61
C ALA A 127 6.50 -3.10 0.24
N THR A 128 7.21 -2.40 1.12
CA THR A 128 7.39 -0.93 0.98
C THR A 128 8.65 -0.56 0.15
N THR A 129 9.61 -1.47 0.01
CA THR A 129 10.96 -1.15 -0.52
C THR A 129 11.12 -1.22 -2.04
N LEU A 130 10.08 -1.59 -2.81
CA LEU A 130 10.18 -1.86 -4.25
C LEU A 130 9.10 -1.15 -5.11
N THR A 131 8.67 0.06 -4.72
CA THR A 131 7.38 0.62 -5.20
C THR A 131 7.45 1.56 -6.40
N THR A 132 8.56 1.69 -7.11
CA THR A 132 8.58 2.45 -8.39
C THR A 132 9.40 1.73 -9.48
N PRO A 133 8.85 0.64 -10.07
CA PRO A 133 9.44 0.05 -11.27
C PRO A 133 9.41 1.05 -12.43
N GLN A 134 10.53 1.18 -13.14
CA GLN A 134 10.69 2.07 -14.29
C GLN A 134 9.64 1.79 -15.39
N GLU A 135 9.27 0.52 -15.55
CA GLU A 135 8.22 0.06 -16.48
C GLU A 135 6.85 0.70 -16.21
N GLN A 136 6.50 0.94 -14.93
CA GLN A 136 5.25 1.61 -14.57
C GLN A 136 5.29 3.10 -14.91
N VAL A 137 6.47 3.72 -14.81
CA VAL A 137 6.70 5.13 -15.17
C VAL A 137 6.50 5.31 -16.67
N ASP A 138 7.13 4.45 -17.47
CA ASP A 138 7.05 4.51 -18.93
C ASP A 138 5.62 4.21 -19.42
N SER A 139 4.95 3.22 -18.83
CA SER A 139 3.54 2.93 -19.12
C SER A 139 2.62 4.11 -18.79
N LEU A 140 2.83 4.79 -17.64
CA LEU A 140 2.04 5.96 -17.27
C LEU A 140 2.26 7.14 -18.23
N ILE A 141 3.50 7.36 -18.68
CA ILE A 141 3.81 8.41 -19.65
C ILE A 141 3.14 8.12 -20.98
N MET A 142 3.20 6.87 -21.45
CA MET A 142 2.56 6.45 -22.71
C MET A 142 1.03 6.60 -22.65
N GLN A 143 0.41 6.19 -21.53
CA GLN A 143 -1.03 6.38 -21.33
C GLN A 143 -1.41 7.87 -21.35
N ILE A 144 -0.66 8.72 -20.65
CA ILE A 144 -0.93 10.17 -20.63
C ILE A 144 -0.70 10.80 -22.01
N ALA A 145 0.29 10.31 -22.77
CA ALA A 145 0.54 10.75 -24.13
C ALA A 145 -0.63 10.44 -25.06
N GLU A 146 -1.09 9.18 -25.05
CA GLU A 146 -2.21 8.69 -25.87
C GLU A 146 -3.51 9.42 -25.53
N GLU A 147 -3.83 9.58 -24.24
CA GLU A 147 -5.02 10.32 -23.78
C GLU A 147 -5.06 11.78 -24.25
N ASN A 148 -3.90 12.39 -24.54
CA ASN A 148 -3.79 13.80 -24.93
C ASN A 148 -3.48 13.97 -26.42
N GLY A 149 -3.49 12.89 -27.21
CA GLY A 149 -3.19 12.94 -28.64
C GLY A 149 -1.76 13.43 -28.92
N LEU A 150 -0.86 13.31 -27.96
CA LEU A 150 0.56 13.61 -28.12
C LEU A 150 1.21 12.34 -28.69
N GLU A 151 1.56 12.37 -29.98
CA GLU A 151 2.36 11.31 -30.61
C GLU A 151 3.77 11.29 -29.99
N VAL A 152 3.90 10.66 -28.81
CA VAL A 152 5.19 10.43 -28.15
C VAL A 152 5.98 9.33 -28.87
N LEU A 153 5.29 8.54 -29.70
CA LEU A 153 5.87 7.45 -30.47
C LEU A 153 6.91 7.93 -31.49
N ASP A 154 6.69 9.06 -32.17
CA ASP A 154 7.61 9.54 -33.22
C ASP A 154 8.89 10.18 -32.65
N GLN A 155 8.83 10.71 -31.41
CA GLN A 155 9.98 11.39 -30.78
C GLN A 155 10.83 10.50 -29.88
N LEU A 156 10.29 9.40 -29.34
CA LEU A 156 11.12 8.38 -28.66
C LEU A 156 12.02 7.65 -29.67
N SER A 157 11.57 7.49 -30.92
CA SER A 157 12.36 6.98 -32.05
C SER A 157 13.27 8.02 -32.73
N GLN A 158 13.08 9.32 -32.47
CA GLN A 158 13.93 10.41 -33.00
C GLN A 158 14.94 10.97 -31.98
N LEU A 159 14.98 10.44 -30.76
CA LEU A 159 16.13 10.67 -29.88
C LEU A 159 17.34 9.99 -30.53
N PRO A 160 18.40 10.74 -30.93
CA PRO A 160 19.59 10.11 -31.48
C PRO A 160 20.16 9.16 -30.42
N GLU A 161 20.58 7.97 -30.83
CA GLU A 161 21.29 6.95 -30.03
C GLU A 161 22.64 7.45 -29.43
N GLY A 162 22.86 8.76 -29.29
CA GLY A 162 24.13 9.34 -28.89
C GLY A 162 23.96 10.49 -27.92
N ALA A 163 23.72 10.18 -26.63
CA ALA A 163 24.21 10.97 -25.48
C ALA A 163 23.78 10.40 -24.11
N SER A 164 23.86 9.08 -23.88
CA SER A 164 23.85 8.50 -22.52
C SER A 164 24.52 7.13 -22.49
N ALA A 165 25.76 7.05 -23.00
CA ALA A 165 26.56 5.81 -23.00
C ALA A 165 27.68 5.80 -21.95
N VAL A 166 27.57 6.55 -20.84
CA VAL A 166 28.67 6.63 -19.84
C VAL A 166 28.20 6.44 -18.38
N GLY A 167 27.00 5.88 -18.14
CA GLY A 167 26.49 5.71 -16.76
C GLY A 167 25.87 4.36 -16.42
N GLU A 168 24.98 3.84 -17.27
CA GLU A 168 24.12 2.70 -16.89
C GLU A 168 24.69 1.30 -17.17
N SER A 169 25.73 1.19 -18.01
CA SER A 169 26.37 -0.09 -18.33
C SER A 169 27.03 -0.75 -17.11
N SER A 170 27.47 0.04 -16.13
CA SER A 170 28.17 -0.47 -14.95
C SER A 170 27.24 -1.05 -13.89
N VAL A 171 26.03 -0.52 -13.73
CA VAL A 171 25.08 -0.98 -12.69
C VAL A 171 24.39 -2.27 -13.13
N ARG A 172 23.93 -2.32 -14.39
CA ARG A 172 23.26 -3.50 -14.95
C ARG A 172 24.21 -4.72 -15.05
N SER A 173 25.49 -4.47 -15.33
CA SER A 173 26.52 -5.52 -15.32
C SER A 173 26.81 -6.05 -13.91
N GLN A 174 26.72 -5.20 -12.88
CA GLN A 174 26.93 -5.60 -11.49
C GLN A 174 25.74 -6.41 -10.95
N GLU A 175 24.51 -6.04 -11.28
CA GLU A 175 23.30 -6.79 -10.90
C GLU A 175 23.27 -8.18 -11.54
N ASP A 176 23.64 -8.32 -12.82
CA ASP A 176 23.73 -9.63 -13.48
C ASP A 176 24.86 -10.49 -12.89
N GLN A 177 25.99 -9.90 -12.50
CA GLN A 177 27.08 -10.62 -11.83
C GLN A 177 26.71 -11.08 -10.41
N LEU A 178 26.02 -10.24 -9.63
CA LEU A 178 25.51 -10.62 -8.31
C LEU A 178 24.47 -11.74 -8.42
N SER A 179 23.55 -11.63 -9.38
CA SER A 179 22.51 -12.64 -9.64
C SER A 179 23.12 -14.00 -10.01
N ARG A 180 24.17 -14.01 -10.84
CA ARG A 180 24.91 -15.24 -11.17
C ARG A 180 25.68 -15.82 -9.98
N ARG A 181 26.29 -14.98 -9.13
CA ARG A 181 26.98 -15.45 -7.91
C ARG A 181 26.02 -16.04 -6.88
N LEU A 182 24.85 -15.45 -6.70
CA LEU A 182 23.79 -15.96 -5.83
C LEU A 182 23.24 -17.31 -6.32
N ALA A 183 23.08 -17.47 -7.63
CA ALA A 183 22.65 -18.74 -8.22
C ALA A 183 23.69 -19.86 -8.02
N ALA A 184 24.99 -19.52 -8.11
CA ALA A 184 26.08 -20.49 -7.92
C ALA A 184 26.24 -20.96 -6.46
N LEU A 185 25.82 -20.15 -5.47
CA LEU A 185 25.84 -20.49 -4.04
C LEU A 185 24.61 -21.30 -3.59
N ARG A 186 23.62 -21.50 -4.46
CA ARG A 186 22.37 -22.21 -4.16
C ARG A 186 22.40 -23.70 -4.59
N ASN A 187 23.51 -24.18 -5.15
CA ASN A 187 23.77 -25.60 -5.39
C ASN A 187 24.72 -26.15 -4.34
#